data_AF-A0A942WHZ9-F1
#
_entry.id   AF-A0A942WHZ9-F1
#
_cell.length_a   1.000
_cell.length_b   1.000
_cell.length_c   1.000
_cell.angle_alpha   90.00
_cell.angle_beta   90.00
_cell.angle_gamma   90.00
#
_symmetry.space_group_name_H-M   'P 1'
#
loop_
_entity.id
_entity.type
_entity.pdbx_description
1 polymer ?
#
loop_
_entity_poly.entity_id
_entity_poly.type
_entity_poly.pdbx_seq_one_letter_code
_entity_poly.pdbx_strand_id
1 'polypeptide(L)'
;MNKEDILKRSREENSKGDELEIHKRETARNSGYSFATACLCILAASCYFGITSGTVTIFEKQFVLQDVLWLIMFLTSAIEYGSKYFYLRKKRHLIYTIFWLVGVIACLITMFRS
;
A
#
# COMPACT_ATOMS: atom_id res chain seq x y z
N MET A 1 -4.67 -46.21 15.31
CA MET A 1 -4.95 -44.78 15.51
C MET A 1 -6.45 -44.58 15.32
N ASN A 2 -7.16 -44.05 16.32
CA ASN A 2 -8.62 -44.01 16.34
C ASN A 2 -9.17 -42.83 15.51
N LYS A 3 -10.20 -43.06 14.71
CA LYS A 3 -10.70 -42.10 13.71
C LYS A 3 -11.23 -40.80 14.34
N GLU A 4 -11.77 -40.91 15.54
CA GLU A 4 -12.31 -39.77 16.30
C GLU A 4 -11.22 -38.83 16.83
N ASP A 5 -10.06 -39.37 17.22
CA ASP A 5 -8.92 -38.56 17.68
C ASP A 5 -8.31 -37.75 16.55
N ILE A 6 -8.27 -38.31 15.33
CA ILE A 6 -7.80 -37.63 14.12
C ILE A 6 -8.73 -36.45 13.77
N LEU A 7 -10.05 -36.67 13.86
CA LEU A 7 -11.04 -35.64 13.55
C LEU A 7 -11.08 -34.53 14.61
N LYS A 8 -10.88 -34.85 15.89
CA LYS A 8 -10.72 -33.83 16.94
C LYS A 8 -9.49 -32.97 16.70
N ARG A 9 -8.35 -33.61 16.41
CA ARG A 9 -7.09 -32.91 16.14
C ARG A 9 -7.16 -32.00 14.92
N SER A 10 -7.79 -32.47 13.83
CA SER A 10 -8.04 -31.66 12.64
C SER A 10 -9.00 -30.48 12.90
N ARG A 11 -10.01 -30.65 13.76
CA ARG A 11 -10.92 -29.55 14.16
C ARG A 11 -10.24 -28.54 15.08
N GLU A 12 -9.35 -28.97 15.97
CA GLU A 12 -8.54 -28.08 16.80
C GLU A 12 -7.52 -27.32 15.95
N GLU A 13 -6.87 -27.97 14.98
CA GLU A 13 -5.94 -27.33 14.04
C GLU A 13 -6.66 -26.30 13.14
N ASN A 14 -7.86 -26.61 12.64
CA ASN A 14 -8.69 -25.67 11.85
C ASN A 14 -9.52 -24.68 12.68
N SER A 15 -9.45 -24.72 14.02
CA SER A 15 -10.26 -23.87 14.90
C SER A 15 -9.96 -22.37 14.75
N LYS A 16 -8.76 -22.03 14.25
CA LYS A 16 -8.32 -20.64 14.03
C LYS A 16 -8.57 -20.14 12.59
N GLY A 17 -9.31 -20.91 11.79
CA GLY A 17 -9.53 -20.68 10.37
C GLY A 17 -8.53 -21.46 9.53
N ASP A 18 -8.98 -21.96 8.37
CA ASP A 18 -8.13 -22.66 7.41
C ASP A 18 -7.04 -21.69 6.92
N GLU A 19 -5.77 -22.07 7.10
CA GLU A 19 -4.61 -21.28 6.67
C GLU A 19 -4.71 -20.93 5.17
N LEU A 20 -5.33 -21.80 4.37
CA LEU A 20 -5.58 -21.57 2.96
C LEU A 20 -6.58 -20.43 2.73
N GLU A 21 -7.65 -20.34 3.52
CA GLU A 21 -8.63 -19.26 3.43
C GLU A 21 -8.03 -17.93 3.87
N ILE A 22 -7.22 -17.94 4.92
CA ILE A 22 -6.48 -16.76 5.39
C ILE A 22 -5.53 -16.27 4.29
N HIS A 23 -4.74 -17.15 3.70
CA HIS A 23 -3.85 -16.82 2.60
C HIS A 23 -4.58 -16.29 1.36
N LYS A 24 -5.71 -16.90 0.98
CA LYS A 24 -6.54 -16.40 -0.15
C LYS A 24 -7.06 -14.99 0.12
N ARG A 25 -7.53 -14.72 1.34
CA ARG A 25 -8.03 -13.40 1.73
C ARG A 25 -6.94 -12.34 1.71
N GLU A 26 -5.75 -12.65 2.24
CA GLU A 26 -4.60 -11.76 2.18
C GLU A 26 -4.14 -11.50 0.74
N THR A 27 -4.10 -12.53 -0.10
CA THR A 27 -3.72 -12.41 -1.50
C THR A 27 -4.71 -11.53 -2.27
N ALA A 28 -6.02 -11.73 -2.07
CA ALA A 28 -7.05 -10.90 -2.69
C ALA A 28 -6.93 -9.44 -2.25
N ARG A 29 -6.68 -9.18 -0.96
CA ARG A 29 -6.46 -7.83 -0.42
C ARG A 29 -5.21 -7.18 -1.04
N ASN A 30 -4.10 -7.91 -1.11
CA ASN A 30 -2.84 -7.40 -1.67
C ASN A 30 -2.95 -7.15 -3.18
N SER A 31 -3.70 -8.00 -3.89
CA SER A 31 -4.03 -7.78 -5.30
C SER A 31 -4.89 -6.54 -5.49
N GLY A 32 -5.86 -6.29 -4.61
CA GLY A 32 -6.68 -5.08 -4.61
C GLY A 32 -5.84 -3.81 -4.43
N TYR A 33 -4.89 -3.82 -3.49
CA TYR A 33 -3.94 -2.71 -3.31
C TYR A 33 -3.06 -2.51 -4.54
N SER A 34 -2.55 -3.59 -5.13
CA SER A 34 -1.74 -3.52 -6.35
C SER A 34 -2.51 -2.90 -7.51
N PHE A 35 -3.78 -3.27 -7.68
CA PHE A 35 -4.65 -2.70 -8.70
C PHE A 35 -4.94 -1.22 -8.46
N ALA A 36 -5.26 -0.84 -7.22
CA ALA A 36 -5.49 0.56 -6.86
C ALA A 36 -4.24 1.43 -7.12
N THR A 37 -3.06 0.94 -6.77
CA THR A 37 -1.79 1.62 -7.07
C THR A 37 -1.59 1.77 -8.58
N ALA A 38 -1.89 0.74 -9.37
CA ALA A 38 -1.80 0.83 -10.83
C ALA A 38 -2.74 1.91 -11.40
N CYS A 39 -3.99 1.98 -10.93
CA CYS A 39 -4.93 3.04 -11.33
C CYS A 39 -4.40 4.44 -10.97
N LEU A 40 -3.83 4.61 -9.78
CA LEU A 40 -3.22 5.89 -9.37
C LEU A 40 -2.03 6.26 -10.24
N CYS A 41 -1.16 5.31 -10.59
CA CYS A 41 -0.03 5.53 -11.49
C CYS A 41 -0.50 5.97 -12.89
N ILE A 42 -1.54 5.32 -13.43
CA ILE A 42 -2.11 5.68 -14.73
C ILE A 42 -2.67 7.10 -14.70
N LEU A 43 -3.41 7.46 -13.64
CA LEU A 43 -3.97 8.80 -13.48
C LEU A 43 -2.89 9.88 -13.30
N ALA A 44 -1.83 9.58 -12.53
CA ALA A 44 -0.70 10.49 -12.36
C ALA A 44 0.05 10.69 -13.69
N ALA A 45 0.24 9.63 -14.48
CA ALA A 45 0.85 9.71 -15.80
C ALA A 45 -0.03 10.48 -16.79
N SER A 46 -1.35 10.28 -16.78
CA SER A 46 -2.26 11.03 -17.65
C SER A 46 -2.27 12.52 -17.32
N CYS A 47 -2.05 12.88 -16.04
CA CYS A 47 -1.82 14.27 -15.65
C CYS A 47 -0.53 14.84 -16.23
N TYR A 48 0.56 14.07 -16.21
CA TYR A 48 1.84 14.49 -16.80
C TYR A 48 1.75 14.73 -18.31
N PHE A 49 0.99 13.89 -19.04
CA PHE A 49 0.74 14.07 -20.47
C PHE A 49 -0.29 15.16 -20.80
N GLY A 50 -0.86 15.83 -19.80
CA GLY A 50 -1.88 16.87 -19.99
C GLY A 50 -3.25 16.36 -20.44
N ILE A 51 -3.49 15.04 -20.37
CA ILE A 51 -4.79 14.43 -20.73
C ILE A 51 -5.84 14.77 -19.66
N THR A 52 -5.43 14.80 -18.40
CA THR A 52 -6.27 15.15 -17.25
C THR A 52 -5.60 16.24 -16.43
N SER A 53 -6.35 17.25 -16.02
CA SER A 53 -5.85 18.30 -15.14
C SER A 53 -6.88 18.57 -14.05
N GLY A 54 -6.41 18.98 -12.88
CA GLY A 54 -7.29 19.36 -11.79
C GLY A 54 -6.52 19.99 -10.65
N THR A 55 -7.28 20.60 -9.75
CA THR A 55 -6.78 21.14 -8.49
C THR A 55 -7.52 20.48 -7.34
N VAL A 56 -6.80 20.26 -6.24
CA VAL A 56 -7.32 19.71 -5.00
C VAL A 56 -7.18 20.79 -3.94
N THR A 57 -8.30 21.20 -3.34
CA THR A 57 -8.30 22.22 -2.29
C THR A 57 -8.25 21.57 -0.92
N ILE A 58 -7.25 21.93 -0.10
CA ILE A 58 -7.09 21.45 1.28
C ILE A 58 -6.85 22.68 2.17
N PHE A 59 -7.70 22.90 3.18
CA PHE A 59 -7.59 24.03 4.12
C PHE A 59 -7.31 25.37 3.41
N GLU A 60 -8.08 25.67 2.36
CA GLU A 60 -7.99 26.90 1.53
C GLU A 60 -6.77 27.01 0.59
N LYS A 61 -5.83 26.06 0.63
CA LYS A 61 -4.75 25.98 -0.37
C LYS A 61 -5.16 25.09 -1.54
N GLN A 62 -4.88 25.57 -2.75
CA GLN A 62 -5.03 24.77 -3.97
C GLN A 62 -3.72 24.07 -4.30
N PHE A 63 -3.79 22.77 -4.50
CA PHE A 63 -2.68 21.95 -4.94
C PHE A 63 -2.97 21.36 -6.31
N VAL A 64 -1.94 21.22 -7.14
CA VAL A 64 -2.08 20.54 -8.43
C VAL A 64 -2.39 19.06 -8.17
N LEU A 65 -3.40 18.52 -8.85
CA LEU A 65 -3.85 17.13 -8.68
C LEU A 65 -2.70 16.13 -8.84
N GLN A 66 -1.81 16.36 -9.81
CA GLN A 66 -0.63 15.53 -10.06
C GLN A 66 0.23 15.38 -8.80
N ASP A 67 0.53 16.49 -8.12
CA ASP A 67 1.41 16.47 -6.94
C ASP A 67 0.76 15.72 -5.78
N VAL A 68 -0.55 15.87 -5.62
CA VAL A 68 -1.33 15.15 -4.61
C VAL A 68 -1.33 13.64 -4.88
N LEU A 69 -1.50 13.23 -6.14
CA LEU A 69 -1.48 11.82 -6.52
C LEU A 69 -0.11 11.18 -6.26
N TRP A 70 0.97 11.87 -6.62
CA TRP A 70 2.33 11.42 -6.30
C TRP A 70 2.54 11.34 -4.80
N LEU A 71 2.14 12.35 -4.03
CA LEU A 71 2.26 12.34 -2.57
C LEU A 71 1.56 11.12 -1.95
N ILE A 72 0.33 10.82 -2.38
CA ILE A 72 -0.43 9.66 -1.90
C ILE A 72 0.33 8.36 -2.20
N MET A 73 0.87 8.22 -3.43
CA MET A 73 1.63 7.03 -3.83
C MET A 73 2.90 6.84 -2.99
N PHE A 74 3.70 7.90 -2.82
CA PHE A 74 4.92 7.84 -2.02
C PHE A 74 4.63 7.55 -0.56
N LEU A 75 3.61 8.19 0.02
CA LEU A 75 3.24 8.03 1.42
C LEU A 75 2.71 6.62 1.71
N THR A 76 1.79 6.12 0.89
CA THR A 76 1.24 4.75 1.05
C THR A 76 2.34 3.69 0.94
N SER A 77 3.25 3.84 -0.03
CA SER A 77 4.41 2.95 -0.19
C SER A 77 5.35 3.01 1.02
N ALA A 78 5.68 4.20 1.51
CA ALA A 78 6.52 4.38 2.69
C ALA A 78 5.92 3.67 3.93
N ILE A 79 4.62 3.82 4.15
CA ILE A 79 3.90 3.16 5.25
C ILE A 79 3.87 1.64 5.06
N GLU A 80 3.64 1.15 3.84
CA GLU A 80 3.61 -0.29 3.55
C GLU A 80 4.96 -0.95 3.85
N TYR A 81 6.04 -0.42 3.29
CA TYR A 81 7.39 -0.95 3.52
C TYR A 81 7.84 -0.73 4.97
N GLY A 82 7.45 0.38 5.60
CA GLY A 82 7.74 0.66 7.00
C GLY A 82 7.06 -0.34 7.93
N SER A 83 5.80 -0.65 7.66
CA SER A 83 5.04 -1.68 8.38
C SER A 83 5.66 -3.06 8.16
N LYS A 84 5.99 -3.42 6.91
CA LYS A 84 6.69 -4.67 6.60
C LYS A 84 8.03 -4.78 7.32
N TYR A 85 8.79 -3.69 7.44
CA TYR A 85 10.02 -3.69 8.23
C TYR A 85 9.75 -3.90 9.72
N PHE A 86 8.74 -3.23 10.29
CA PHE A 86 8.39 -3.37 11.71
C PHE A 86 8.04 -4.82 12.07
N TYR A 87 7.21 -5.48 11.26
CA TYR A 87 6.76 -6.85 11.51
C TYR A 87 7.76 -7.92 11.08
N LEU A 88 8.37 -7.81 9.89
CA LEU A 88 9.25 -8.85 9.34
C LEU A 88 10.73 -8.66 9.73
N ARG A 89 11.11 -7.48 10.23
CA ARG A 89 12.49 -7.10 10.62
C ARG A 89 13.56 -7.29 9.55
N LYS A 90 13.17 -7.39 8.27
CA LYS A 90 14.11 -7.53 7.13
C LYS A 90 14.65 -6.16 6.72
N LYS A 91 15.98 -5.99 6.80
CA LYS A 91 16.68 -4.72 6.45
C LYS A 91 16.37 -4.18 5.04
N ARG A 92 16.03 -5.06 4.08
CA ARG A 92 15.62 -4.63 2.72
C ARG A 92 14.41 -3.71 2.75
N HIS A 93 13.42 -3.99 3.61
CA HIS A 93 12.23 -3.14 3.73
C HIS A 93 12.56 -1.76 4.29
N LEU A 94 13.54 -1.65 5.20
CA LEU A 94 14.00 -0.36 5.70
C LEU A 94 14.58 0.52 4.58
N ILE A 95 15.39 -0.06 3.69
CA ILE A 95 15.96 0.68 2.54
C ILE A 95 14.84 1.21 1.65
N TYR A 96 13.84 0.37 1.35
CA TYR A 96 12.68 0.81 0.58
C TYR A 96 11.90 1.91 1.28
N THR A 97 11.63 1.79 2.59
CA THR A 97 10.96 2.84 3.37
C THR A 97 11.70 4.17 3.26
N ILE A 98 13.02 4.18 3.43
CA ILE A 98 13.84 5.39 3.32
C ILE A 98 13.72 5.98 1.90
N PHE A 99 13.82 5.15 0.87
CA PHE A 99 13.65 5.59 -0.52
C PHE A 99 12.29 6.28 -0.74
N TRP A 100 11.19 5.66 -0.30
CA TRP A 100 9.86 6.24 -0.45
C TRP A 100 9.68 7.50 0.40
N LEU A 101 10.27 7.58 1.60
CA LEU A 101 10.24 8.78 2.44
C LEU A 101 10.96 9.96 1.80
N VAL A 102 12.09 9.72 1.12
CA VAL A 102 12.77 10.78 0.35
C VAL A 102 11.83 11.31 -0.74
N GLY A 103 11.10 10.43 -1.42
CA GLY A 103 10.07 10.82 -2.39
C GLY A 103 8.94 11.66 -1.77
N VAL A 104 8.45 11.29 -0.57
CA VAL A 104 7.47 12.09 0.17
C VAL A 104 8.00 13.50 0.44
N ILE A 105 9.23 13.62 0.95
CA ILE A 105 9.85 14.92 1.25
C ILE A 105 9.97 15.75 -0.03
N ALA A 106 10.41 15.15 -1.14
CA ALA A 106 10.50 15.84 -2.43
C ALA A 106 9.13 16.36 -2.90
N CYS A 107 8.07 15.54 -2.83
CA CYS A 107 6.71 15.96 -3.19
C CYS A 107 6.18 17.09 -2.29
N LEU A 108 6.45 17.05 -0.99
CA LEU A 108 6.05 18.14 -0.09
C LEU A 108 6.77 19.45 -0.46
N ILE A 109 8.07 19.39 -0.75
CA ILE A 109 8.84 20.57 -1.17
C ILE A 109 8.26 21.15 -2.46
N THR A 110 7.90 20.34 -3.46
CA THR A 110 7.30 20.84 -4.70
C THR A 110 5.93 21.46 -4.45
N MET A 111 5.08 20.81 -3.64
CA MET A 111 3.73 21.28 -3.32
C MET A 111 3.71 22.60 -2.55
N PHE A 112 4.67 22.83 -1.64
CA PHE A 112 4.73 24.07 -0.84
C PHE A 112 5.54 25.19 -1.50
N ARG A 113 6.24 24.90 -2.60
CA ARG A 113 6.96 25.90 -3.40
C ARG A 113 6.10 26.46 -4.53
N SER A 114 5.10 25.70 -4.97
CA SER A 114 4.04 26.16 -5.88
C SER A 114 2.99 27.00 -5.16
#